data_AF-A0A964CYI5-F1
#
_entry.id   AF-A0A964CYI5-F1
#
_cell.length_a   1.000
_cell.length_b   1.000
_cell.length_c   1.000
_cell.angle_alpha   90.00
_cell.angle_beta   90.00
_cell.angle_gamma   90.00
#
_symmetry.space_group_name_H-M   'P 1'
#
loop_
_entity.id
_entity.type
_entity.pdbx_description
1 polymer ?
#
loop_
_entity_poly.entity_id
_entity_poly.type
_entity_poly.pdbx_seq_one_letter_code
_entity_poly.pdbx_strand_id
1 'polypeptide(L)'
;MVPDEQYGYLAINRAPLNLTVAEITDVLNGLFQKGDLLATTPSDFDEYGVNRGFIPSKSEIDLAIHQKINLFYFLTIQGGEKWESFSQPNWNLYWTGYGNFLGSADRKLLETYLALYHLIDRGNTRACIIPGTESWETLTPWQPTYWKTLPIGYQVRYETRSVEFDESAKRDPKLIELEKQADNWYSSTRIWYANYFKQCEAEINYSAALAKSPNLKIEYLMLKFVICKWEALISFAHSEQLSQAEVVLAADSLFQRGDIKAMVFTDEYDTEPASDVVLTRAGIQDHLIGRLVASYYLTPQGGARWEAMAHPDWNKFFIMNFRGSFPYYEHGILSTQREIIEQLLSLDYLIFKERHIPGTENWNVLEPWEATYWKTLPRGYYVSCEFQHNDSYLDYQKEGASPELVEEHEQVMQWYESLKKWYTDPSFD
;
A
#
# COMPACT_ATOMS: atom_id res chain seq x y z
N MET A 1 16.12 -12.61 -6.06
CA MET A 1 15.03 -11.63 -5.87
C MET A 1 14.98 -11.35 -4.37
N VAL A 2 15.10 -10.10 -3.95
CA VAL A 2 14.78 -9.74 -2.56
C VAL A 2 13.26 -9.57 -2.54
N PRO A 3 12.48 -10.43 -1.86
CA PRO A 3 11.04 -10.28 -1.82
C PRO A 3 10.69 -9.01 -1.06
N ASP A 4 9.92 -8.13 -1.69
CA ASP A 4 9.14 -7.13 -0.99
C ASP A 4 7.70 -7.65 -0.98
N GLU A 5 7.22 -8.00 0.22
CA GLU A 5 5.88 -8.56 0.43
C GLU A 5 4.76 -7.58 0.03
N GLN A 6 5.06 -6.29 -0.12
CA GLN A 6 4.08 -5.26 -0.47
C GLN A 6 4.03 -4.96 -1.98
N TYR A 7 5.09 -5.25 -2.74
CA TYR A 7 5.24 -4.74 -4.13
C TYR A 7 5.55 -5.79 -5.20
N GLY A 8 5.63 -7.08 -4.85
CA GLY A 8 5.86 -8.14 -5.83
C GLY A 8 7.22 -8.04 -6.54
N TYR A 9 7.44 -8.92 -7.51
CA TYR A 9 8.76 -9.25 -8.09
C TYR A 9 9.45 -8.16 -8.95
N LEU A 10 8.99 -6.91 -8.91
CA LEU A 10 9.69 -5.77 -9.50
C LEU A 10 10.27 -4.91 -8.39
N ALA A 11 11.49 -5.24 -7.97
CA ALA A 11 12.29 -4.42 -7.06
C ALA A 11 12.80 -3.13 -7.74
N ILE A 12 11.92 -2.36 -8.36
CA ILE A 12 12.16 -0.93 -8.61
C ILE A 12 11.17 -0.20 -7.71
N ASN A 13 11.52 -0.09 -6.43
CA ASN A 13 10.90 0.95 -5.62
C ASN A 13 11.35 2.29 -6.22
N ARG A 14 10.52 2.87 -7.09
CA ARG A 14 10.81 4.13 -7.82
C ARG A 14 10.87 5.33 -6.87
N ALA A 15 10.27 5.19 -5.69
CA ALA A 15 9.95 6.29 -4.78
C ALA A 15 11.14 7.11 -4.22
N PRO A 16 12.40 6.63 -4.14
CA PRO A 16 13.45 7.45 -3.55
C PRO A 16 14.27 8.29 -4.54
N LEU A 17 14.28 7.96 -5.83
CA LEU A 17 15.35 8.45 -6.72
C LEU A 17 14.92 9.55 -7.72
N ASN A 18 13.64 9.92 -7.81
CA ASN A 18 13.13 10.93 -8.77
C ASN A 18 13.64 10.75 -10.22
N LEU A 19 13.89 9.51 -10.65
CA LEU A 19 14.41 9.23 -12.00
C LEU A 19 13.26 9.19 -13.01
N THR A 20 13.44 9.86 -14.14
CA THR A 20 12.58 9.74 -15.31
C THR A 20 12.64 8.33 -15.90
N VAL A 21 11.63 7.95 -16.69
CA VAL A 21 11.64 6.66 -17.42
C VAL A 21 12.89 6.52 -18.27
N ALA A 22 13.31 7.59 -18.96
CA ALA A 22 14.52 7.57 -19.78
C ALA A 22 15.79 7.31 -18.94
N GLU A 23 15.93 7.96 -17.78
CA GLU A 23 17.05 7.75 -16.87
C GLU A 23 17.06 6.33 -16.29
N ILE A 24 15.90 5.79 -15.90
CA ILE A 24 15.78 4.40 -15.45
C ILE A 24 16.21 3.44 -16.57
N THR A 25 15.72 3.64 -17.79
CA THR A 25 16.10 2.84 -18.96
C THR A 25 17.61 2.89 -19.20
N ASP A 26 18.23 4.07 -19.10
CA ASP A 26 19.67 4.24 -19.28
C ASP A 26 20.50 3.59 -18.18
N VAL A 27 20.09 3.74 -16.91
CA VAL A 27 20.74 3.09 -15.77
C VAL A 27 20.66 1.57 -15.91
N LEU A 28 19.47 1.02 -16.16
CA LEU A 28 19.28 -0.42 -16.34
C LEU A 28 20.07 -0.95 -17.52
N ASN A 29 20.01 -0.29 -18.68
CA ASN A 29 20.81 -0.66 -19.84
C ASN A 29 22.31 -0.68 -19.49
N GLY A 30 22.81 0.33 -18.77
CA GLY A 30 24.18 0.37 -18.30
C GLY A 30 24.55 -0.81 -17.39
N LEU A 31 23.66 -1.22 -16.48
CA LEU A 31 23.86 -2.36 -15.59
C LEU A 31 23.85 -3.70 -16.34
N PHE A 32 22.93 -3.90 -17.29
CA PHE A 32 22.92 -5.10 -18.14
C PHE A 32 24.17 -5.20 -19.00
N GLN A 33 24.59 -4.12 -19.67
CA GLN A 33 25.77 -4.11 -20.54
C GLN A 33 27.08 -4.33 -19.77
N LYS A 34 27.13 -3.94 -18.49
CA LYS A 34 28.27 -4.22 -17.59
C LYS A 34 28.28 -5.64 -17.03
N GLY A 35 27.24 -6.42 -17.30
CA GLY A 35 27.06 -7.76 -16.73
C GLY A 35 26.71 -7.74 -15.25
N ASP A 36 26.24 -6.61 -14.70
CA ASP A 36 25.77 -6.53 -13.31
C ASP A 36 24.36 -7.14 -13.16
N LEU A 37 23.55 -7.08 -14.22
CA LEU A 37 22.20 -7.63 -14.29
C LEU A 37 22.04 -8.60 -15.47
N LEU A 38 21.07 -9.50 -15.35
CA LEU A 38 20.51 -10.28 -16.45
C LEU A 38 18.99 -10.20 -16.42
N ALA A 39 18.36 -10.14 -17.60
CA ALA A 39 16.92 -10.20 -17.74
C ALA A 39 16.46 -11.63 -17.99
N THR A 40 15.21 -11.91 -17.71
CA THR A 40 14.59 -13.23 -17.92
C THR A 40 13.10 -13.07 -18.22
N THR A 41 12.50 -14.10 -18.81
CA THR A 41 11.06 -14.12 -19.14
C THR A 41 10.28 -14.99 -18.15
N PRO A 42 8.95 -14.83 -18.02
CA PRO A 42 8.14 -15.73 -17.19
C PRO A 42 8.35 -17.22 -17.49
N SER A 43 8.59 -17.57 -18.76
CA SER A 43 8.83 -18.97 -19.19
C SER A 43 10.18 -19.55 -18.77
N ASP A 44 11.11 -18.72 -18.34
CA ASP A 44 12.45 -19.14 -17.88
C ASP A 44 12.51 -19.37 -16.36
N PHE A 45 11.39 -19.18 -15.64
CA PHE A 45 11.24 -19.57 -14.25
C PHE A 45 10.81 -21.03 -14.15
N ASP A 46 11.46 -21.78 -13.27
CA ASP A 46 10.96 -23.06 -12.79
C ASP A 46 10.78 -23.06 -11.27
N GLU A 47 10.46 -24.22 -10.71
CA GLU A 47 10.27 -24.41 -9.27
C GLU A 47 11.55 -24.18 -8.44
N TYR A 48 12.72 -24.13 -9.07
CA TYR A 48 14.03 -23.95 -8.43
C TYR A 48 14.64 -22.56 -8.68
N GLY A 49 14.06 -21.73 -9.56
CA GLY A 49 14.45 -20.34 -9.77
C GLY A 49 14.57 -19.97 -11.25
N VAL A 50 15.58 -19.18 -11.58
CA VAL A 50 15.80 -18.65 -12.94
C VAL A 50 16.77 -19.55 -13.70
N ASN A 51 16.30 -20.18 -14.77
CA ASN A 51 17.11 -21.11 -15.56
C ASN A 51 18.06 -20.40 -16.53
N ARG A 52 17.63 -19.25 -17.08
CA ARG A 52 18.37 -18.52 -18.10
C ARG A 52 18.20 -17.02 -17.94
N GLY A 53 19.30 -16.32 -18.13
CA GLY A 53 19.34 -14.86 -18.22
C GLY A 53 19.90 -14.42 -19.57
N PHE A 54 19.47 -13.25 -20.03
CA PHE A 54 19.98 -12.60 -21.23
C PHE A 54 20.20 -11.10 -21.00
N ILE A 55 20.96 -10.46 -21.89
CA ILE A 55 21.15 -9.01 -21.89
C ILE A 55 20.08 -8.42 -22.82
N PRO A 56 19.05 -7.72 -22.30
CA PRO A 56 18.04 -7.10 -23.14
C PRO A 56 18.63 -5.89 -23.86
N SER A 57 18.08 -5.57 -25.02
CA SER A 57 18.32 -4.30 -25.71
C SER A 57 17.68 -3.14 -24.94
N LYS A 58 18.21 -1.92 -25.15
CA LYS A 58 17.60 -0.70 -24.58
C LYS A 58 16.11 -0.55 -24.92
N SER A 59 15.69 -0.97 -26.12
CA SER A 59 14.28 -0.92 -26.52
C SER A 59 13.40 -1.91 -25.75
N GLU A 60 13.91 -3.11 -25.43
CA GLU A 60 13.16 -4.10 -24.64
C GLU A 60 13.02 -3.63 -23.18
N ILE A 61 14.04 -2.98 -22.63
CA ILE A 61 13.97 -2.35 -21.31
C ILE A 61 12.86 -1.28 -21.30
N ASP A 62 12.84 -0.40 -22.30
CA ASP A 62 11.82 0.63 -22.43
C ASP A 62 10.41 0.03 -22.55
N LEU A 63 10.23 -1.00 -23.39
CA LEU A 63 8.96 -1.72 -23.51
C LEU A 63 8.52 -2.36 -22.20
N ALA A 64 9.45 -2.94 -21.43
CA ALA A 64 9.15 -3.56 -20.13
C ALA A 64 8.75 -2.52 -19.07
N ILE A 65 9.41 -1.36 -19.01
CA ILE A 65 9.05 -0.27 -18.08
C ILE A 65 7.64 0.26 -18.36
N HIS A 66 7.23 0.28 -19.63
CA HIS A 66 5.89 0.63 -20.08
C HIS A 66 4.90 -0.56 -20.04
N GLN A 67 5.30 -1.70 -19.46
CA GLN A 67 4.47 -2.90 -19.31
C GLN A 67 3.95 -3.48 -20.65
N LYS A 68 4.66 -3.23 -21.75
CA LYS A 68 4.32 -3.79 -23.07
C LYS A 68 4.85 -5.20 -23.27
N ILE A 69 5.87 -5.57 -22.48
CA ILE A 69 6.40 -6.94 -22.38
C ILE A 69 6.68 -7.26 -20.92
N ASN A 70 6.58 -8.53 -20.55
CA ASN A 70 6.89 -9.00 -19.21
C ASN A 70 8.34 -9.47 -19.14
N LEU A 71 9.21 -8.62 -18.59
CA LEU A 71 10.59 -8.98 -18.27
C LEU A 71 10.83 -8.86 -16.77
N PHE A 72 11.56 -9.83 -16.23
CA PHE A 72 12.12 -9.78 -14.89
C PHE A 72 13.63 -9.60 -15.00
N TYR A 73 14.28 -9.16 -13.93
CA TYR A 73 15.73 -9.07 -13.89
C TYR A 73 16.28 -9.55 -12.55
N PHE A 74 17.54 -9.97 -12.56
CA PHE A 74 18.24 -10.46 -11.39
C PHE A 74 19.72 -10.06 -11.46
N LEU A 75 20.37 -9.90 -10.31
CA LEU A 75 21.80 -9.63 -10.19
C LEU A 75 22.61 -10.81 -10.74
N THR A 76 23.74 -10.57 -11.38
CA THR A 76 24.76 -11.62 -11.57
C THR A 76 25.58 -11.82 -10.29
N ILE A 77 26.55 -12.74 -10.29
CA ILE A 77 27.54 -12.84 -9.20
C ILE A 77 28.25 -11.49 -9.03
N GLN A 78 28.74 -10.91 -10.13
CA GLN A 78 29.38 -9.59 -10.14
C GLN A 78 28.45 -8.48 -9.63
N GLY A 79 27.20 -8.45 -10.11
CA GLY A 79 26.21 -7.48 -9.66
C GLY A 79 25.91 -7.62 -8.17
N GLY A 80 25.85 -8.85 -7.67
CA GLY A 80 25.70 -9.18 -6.26
C GLY A 80 26.85 -8.65 -5.41
N GLU A 81 28.10 -8.92 -5.80
CA GLU A 81 29.29 -8.40 -5.11
C GLU A 81 29.31 -6.86 -5.08
N LYS A 82 28.95 -6.24 -6.20
CA LYS A 82 28.85 -4.79 -6.30
C LYS A 82 27.74 -4.24 -5.40
N TRP A 83 26.57 -4.89 -5.39
CA TRP A 83 25.49 -4.54 -4.48
C TRP A 83 25.97 -4.63 -3.03
N GLU A 84 26.64 -5.70 -2.62
CA GLU A 84 27.19 -5.84 -1.26
C GLU A 84 28.19 -4.75 -0.90
N SER A 85 29.05 -4.35 -1.85
CA SER A 85 30.02 -3.28 -1.63
C SER A 85 29.35 -1.93 -1.33
N PHE A 86 28.20 -1.67 -1.94
CA PHE A 86 27.41 -0.46 -1.71
C PHE A 86 26.50 -0.59 -0.49
N SER A 87 25.81 -1.73 -0.33
CA SER A 87 24.79 -1.92 0.69
C SER A 87 25.38 -2.23 2.07
N GLN A 88 26.61 -2.75 2.11
CA GLN A 88 27.33 -3.20 3.30
C GLN A 88 26.42 -4.07 4.20
N PRO A 89 25.93 -5.20 3.70
CA PRO A 89 24.96 -6.01 4.42
C PRO A 89 25.61 -6.67 5.63
N ASN A 90 24.90 -6.64 6.76
CA ASN A 90 25.17 -7.51 7.89
C ASN A 90 24.46 -8.85 7.66
N TRP A 91 25.16 -9.78 7.01
CA TRP A 91 24.65 -11.13 6.71
C TRP A 91 24.24 -11.94 7.95
N ASN A 92 24.69 -11.57 9.16
CA ASN A 92 24.24 -12.22 10.40
C ASN A 92 22.81 -11.81 10.80
N LEU A 93 22.30 -10.70 10.27
CA LEU A 93 20.91 -10.28 10.43
C LEU A 93 20.03 -10.73 9.26
N TYR A 94 20.63 -11.26 8.19
CA TYR A 94 19.86 -11.81 7.08
C TYR A 94 19.24 -13.14 7.49
N TRP A 95 17.95 -13.26 7.21
CA TRP A 95 17.22 -14.51 7.29
C TRP A 95 16.22 -14.60 6.14
N THR A 96 15.81 -15.81 5.82
CA THR A 96 14.84 -16.12 4.76
C THR A 96 13.88 -17.18 5.28
N GLY A 97 12.65 -17.20 4.77
CA GLY A 97 11.63 -18.12 5.20
C GLY A 97 10.55 -18.34 4.15
N TYR A 98 9.99 -19.54 4.11
CA TYR A 98 8.80 -19.84 3.31
C TYR A 98 7.99 -20.93 4.01
N GLY A 99 6.76 -20.59 4.39
CA GLY A 99 5.90 -21.47 5.18
C GLY A 99 6.56 -21.85 6.51
N ASN A 100 6.74 -23.15 6.71
CA ASN A 100 7.19 -23.77 7.97
C ASN A 100 8.73 -23.92 8.07
N PHE A 101 9.46 -22.99 7.46
CA PHE A 101 10.91 -23.05 7.28
C PHE A 101 11.54 -21.67 7.45
N LEU A 102 12.69 -21.62 8.14
CA LEU A 102 13.55 -20.43 8.22
C LEU A 102 15.02 -20.79 8.04
N GLY A 103 15.82 -19.88 7.50
CA GLY A 103 17.27 -19.99 7.38
C GLY A 103 18.00 -18.69 7.68
N SER A 104 19.14 -18.74 8.38
CA SER A 104 20.01 -17.59 8.69
C SER A 104 21.46 -18.01 8.89
N ALA A 105 22.41 -17.08 8.79
CA ALA A 105 23.80 -17.30 9.20
C ALA A 105 23.95 -17.30 10.73
N ASP A 106 22.99 -16.71 11.45
CA ASP A 106 22.99 -16.65 12.91
C ASP A 106 21.85 -17.50 13.48
N ARG A 107 22.22 -18.60 14.15
CA ARG A 107 21.27 -19.47 14.85
C ARG A 107 20.48 -18.71 15.91
N LYS A 108 21.12 -17.78 16.64
CA LYS A 108 20.48 -17.03 17.72
C LYS A 108 19.39 -16.12 17.18
N LEU A 109 19.58 -15.59 15.97
CA LEU A 109 18.56 -14.81 15.27
C LEU A 109 17.30 -15.66 15.03
N LEU A 110 17.47 -16.89 14.52
CA LEU A 110 16.36 -17.81 14.30
C LEU A 110 15.69 -18.23 15.61
N GLU A 111 16.46 -18.57 16.64
CA GLU A 111 15.92 -18.91 17.97
C GLU A 111 15.08 -17.76 18.55
N THR A 112 15.55 -16.52 18.38
CA THR A 112 14.82 -15.32 18.81
C THR A 112 13.54 -15.13 17.99
N TYR A 113 13.61 -15.31 16.66
CA TYR A 113 12.42 -15.23 15.80
C TYR A 113 11.37 -16.26 16.21
N LEU A 114 11.75 -17.52 16.39
CA LEU A 114 10.83 -18.60 16.81
C LEU A 114 10.17 -18.29 18.17
N ALA A 115 10.95 -17.76 19.12
CA ALA A 115 10.44 -17.37 20.43
C ALA A 115 9.41 -16.23 20.34
N LEU A 116 9.58 -15.32 19.38
CA LEU A 116 8.71 -14.16 19.16
C LEU A 116 7.62 -14.40 18.11
N TYR A 117 7.59 -15.53 17.42
CA TYR A 117 6.71 -15.76 16.27
C TYR A 117 5.23 -15.49 16.56
N HIS A 118 4.75 -15.97 17.72
CA HIS A 118 3.37 -15.76 18.19
C HIS A 118 3.02 -14.30 18.56
N LEU A 119 4.03 -13.44 18.67
CA LEU A 119 3.88 -12.00 18.92
C LEU A 119 3.99 -11.19 17.62
N ILE A 120 4.70 -11.71 16.61
CA ILE A 120 4.94 -11.04 15.33
C ILE A 120 3.85 -11.37 14.31
N ASP A 121 3.30 -12.58 14.32
CA ASP A 121 2.21 -12.98 13.40
C ASP A 121 0.88 -12.32 13.79
N ARG A 122 0.31 -11.55 12.86
CA ARG A 122 -0.85 -10.68 13.10
C ARG A 122 -2.06 -11.12 12.29
N GLY A 123 -3.19 -11.23 12.99
CA GLY A 123 -4.51 -11.54 12.45
C GLY A 123 -5.40 -12.13 13.54
N ASN A 124 -6.68 -12.33 13.22
CA ASN A 124 -7.65 -12.96 14.15
C ASN A 124 -7.28 -14.41 14.46
N THR A 125 -6.47 -15.02 13.58
CA THR A 125 -5.80 -16.30 13.79
C THR A 125 -4.29 -16.06 13.89
N ARG A 126 -3.71 -16.34 15.06
CA ARG A 126 -2.24 -16.34 15.22
C ARG A 126 -1.69 -17.73 14.97
N ALA A 127 -0.74 -17.86 14.07
CA ALA A 127 0.07 -19.06 13.97
C ALA A 127 1.02 -19.11 15.16
N CYS A 128 0.91 -20.16 15.95
CA CYS A 128 1.84 -20.47 17.04
C CYS A 128 2.68 -21.67 16.64
N ILE A 129 3.99 -21.60 16.87
CA ILE A 129 4.87 -22.74 16.69
C ILE A 129 4.48 -23.83 17.71
N ILE A 130 4.41 -25.09 17.25
CA ILE A 130 4.18 -26.23 18.13
C ILE A 130 5.51 -26.60 18.80
N PRO A 131 5.65 -26.44 20.13
CA PRO A 131 6.94 -26.67 20.79
C PRO A 131 7.43 -28.11 20.62
N GLY A 132 8.70 -28.29 20.30
CA GLY A 132 9.35 -29.58 20.09
C GLY A 132 9.26 -30.10 18.65
N THR A 133 8.61 -29.37 17.74
CA THR A 133 8.58 -29.68 16.31
C THR A 133 9.74 -29.07 15.53
N GLU A 134 10.60 -28.31 16.20
CA GLU A 134 11.74 -27.62 15.58
C GLU A 134 12.84 -28.62 15.18
N SER A 135 12.99 -28.85 13.88
CA SER A 135 14.08 -29.65 13.30
C SER A 135 15.18 -28.73 12.78
N TRP A 136 16.32 -28.74 13.45
CA TRP A 136 17.48 -27.91 13.12
C TRP A 136 18.48 -28.63 12.20
N GLU A 137 18.95 -27.92 11.19
CA GLU A 137 19.98 -28.37 10.27
C GLU A 137 21.09 -27.32 10.17
N THR A 138 22.35 -27.77 10.11
CA THR A 138 23.52 -26.90 9.85
C THR A 138 23.97 -27.09 8.42
N LEU A 139 24.03 -26.00 7.66
CA LEU A 139 24.36 -25.98 6.24
C LEU A 139 25.79 -25.47 6.05
N THR A 140 26.65 -26.29 5.45
CA THR A 140 28.06 -25.96 5.18
C THR A 140 28.47 -26.43 3.78
N PRO A 141 28.59 -25.52 2.79
CA PRO A 141 28.31 -24.08 2.87
C PRO A 141 26.80 -23.77 2.89
N TRP A 142 26.43 -22.55 3.29
CA TRP A 142 25.06 -22.04 3.18
C TRP A 142 24.97 -21.03 2.03
N GLN A 143 23.92 -21.13 1.23
CA GLN A 143 23.68 -20.25 0.09
C GLN A 143 22.40 -19.44 0.31
N PRO A 144 22.46 -18.31 1.06
CA PRO A 144 21.30 -17.47 1.36
C PRO A 144 20.64 -16.86 0.13
N THR A 145 21.44 -16.56 -0.90
CA THR A 145 20.99 -16.05 -2.19
C THR A 145 21.74 -16.80 -3.28
N TYR A 146 21.22 -16.80 -4.50
CA TYR A 146 21.87 -17.52 -5.60
C TYR A 146 23.28 -16.97 -5.93
N TRP A 147 23.64 -15.75 -5.52
CA TRP A 147 24.96 -15.15 -5.75
C TRP A 147 25.89 -15.13 -4.53
N LYS A 148 25.38 -15.43 -3.32
CA LYS A 148 26.15 -15.37 -2.07
C LYS A 148 26.28 -16.74 -1.45
N THR A 149 27.52 -17.11 -1.13
CA THR A 149 27.83 -18.29 -0.31
C THR A 149 28.45 -17.84 1.01
N LEU A 150 27.92 -18.36 2.12
CA LEU A 150 28.44 -18.17 3.47
C LEU A 150 29.01 -19.50 3.98
N PRO A 151 30.04 -19.48 4.82
CA PRO A 151 30.71 -20.70 5.28
C PRO A 151 29.78 -21.60 6.11
N ILE A 152 28.78 -21.01 6.76
CA ILE A 152 27.81 -21.69 7.61
C ILE A 152 26.46 -20.99 7.52
N GLY A 153 25.40 -21.77 7.67
CA GLY A 153 24.07 -21.31 7.95
C GLY A 153 23.31 -22.34 8.78
N TYR A 154 22.22 -21.89 9.36
CA TYR A 154 21.33 -22.68 10.16
C TYR A 154 19.96 -22.62 9.54
N GLN A 155 19.29 -23.76 9.54
CA GLN A 155 17.96 -23.92 9.02
C GLN A 155 17.10 -24.58 10.09
N VAL A 156 15.88 -24.11 10.24
CA VAL A 156 14.89 -24.71 11.12
C VAL A 156 13.60 -24.95 10.37
N ARG A 157 13.05 -26.15 10.52
CA ARG A 157 11.69 -26.49 10.12
C ARG A 157 10.85 -26.66 11.37
N TYR A 158 9.61 -26.22 11.36
CA TYR A 158 8.71 -26.32 12.52
C TYR A 158 7.27 -26.47 12.06
N GLU A 159 6.40 -26.97 12.92
CA GLU A 159 4.96 -26.97 12.67
C GLU A 159 4.31 -25.77 13.36
N THR A 160 3.24 -25.27 12.74
CA THR A 160 2.42 -24.21 13.31
C THR A 160 1.01 -24.73 13.56
N ARG A 161 0.34 -24.12 14.54
CA ARG A 161 -1.10 -24.27 14.75
C ARG A 161 -1.73 -22.89 14.80
N SER A 162 -2.88 -22.74 14.17
CA SER A 162 -3.68 -21.51 14.30
C SER A 162 -4.38 -21.49 15.65
N VAL A 163 -4.26 -20.37 16.35
CA VAL A 163 -4.99 -20.08 17.57
C VAL A 163 -5.90 -18.89 17.28
N GLU A 164 -7.20 -19.09 17.40
CA GLU A 164 -8.18 -18.00 17.33
C GLU A 164 -8.07 -17.15 18.59
N PHE A 165 -7.88 -15.84 18.42
CA PHE A 165 -7.91 -14.90 19.52
C PHE A 165 -9.25 -14.19 19.55
N ASP A 166 -9.88 -14.17 20.73
CA ASP A 166 -11.05 -13.35 20.98
C ASP A 166 -10.61 -11.88 21.09
N GLU A 167 -10.80 -11.11 20.02
CA GLU A 167 -10.48 -9.69 19.99
C GLU A 167 -11.31 -8.87 21.01
N SER A 168 -12.45 -9.40 21.46
CA SER A 168 -13.30 -8.72 22.45
C SER A 168 -12.76 -8.83 23.88
N ALA A 169 -11.82 -9.75 24.13
CA ALA A 169 -11.15 -9.85 25.42
C ALA A 169 -10.16 -8.69 25.60
N LYS A 170 -10.29 -7.95 26.70
CA LYS A 170 -9.31 -6.90 27.06
C LYS A 170 -7.90 -7.49 27.06
N ARG A 171 -7.04 -6.98 26.15
CA ARG A 171 -5.64 -7.41 26.06
C ARG A 171 -4.89 -7.08 27.35
N ASP A 172 -4.05 -8.02 27.80
CA ASP A 172 -3.14 -7.79 28.92
C ASP A 172 -2.11 -6.72 28.53
N PRO A 173 -1.96 -5.61 29.27
CA PRO A 173 -0.95 -4.59 29.00
C PRO A 173 0.48 -5.15 28.88
N LYS A 174 0.80 -6.24 29.59
CA LYS A 174 2.10 -6.89 29.47
C LYS A 174 2.30 -7.56 28.12
N LEU A 175 1.24 -8.13 27.56
CA LEU A 175 1.28 -8.74 26.23
C LEU A 175 1.49 -7.67 25.16
N ILE A 176 0.81 -6.52 25.26
CA ILE A 176 0.98 -5.38 24.35
C ILE A 176 2.44 -4.90 24.35
N GLU A 177 3.05 -4.77 25.53
CA GLU A 177 4.46 -4.36 25.63
C GLU A 177 5.42 -5.41 25.04
N LEU A 178 5.14 -6.71 25.23
CA LEU A 178 5.92 -7.78 24.60
C LEU A 178 5.79 -7.79 23.07
N GLU A 179 4.58 -7.56 22.55
CA GLU A 179 4.33 -7.39 21.11
C GLU A 179 5.16 -6.23 20.56
N LYS A 180 5.09 -5.06 21.21
CA LYS A 180 5.90 -3.89 20.83
C LYS A 180 7.40 -4.16 20.84
N GLN A 181 7.91 -4.89 21.83
CA GLN A 181 9.32 -5.29 21.88
C GLN A 181 9.67 -6.26 20.75
N ALA A 182 8.79 -7.21 20.46
CA ALA A 182 8.95 -8.15 19.35
C ALA A 182 8.97 -7.42 18.00
N ASP A 183 8.09 -6.44 17.79
CA ASP A 183 8.03 -5.62 16.58
C ASP A 183 9.28 -4.77 16.39
N ASN A 184 9.73 -4.11 17.46
CA ASN A 184 10.93 -3.31 17.43
C ASN A 184 12.15 -4.18 17.09
N TRP A 185 12.24 -5.36 17.70
CA TRP A 185 13.27 -6.34 17.37
C TRP A 185 13.16 -6.77 15.91
N TYR A 186 11.98 -7.21 15.46
CA TYR A 186 11.73 -7.67 14.09
C TYR A 186 12.10 -6.60 13.07
N SER A 187 11.61 -5.37 13.27
CA SER A 187 11.90 -4.22 12.42
C SER A 187 13.39 -3.91 12.36
N SER A 188 14.10 -4.00 13.49
CA SER A 188 15.56 -3.80 13.53
C SER A 188 16.31 -4.87 12.72
N THR A 189 15.83 -6.12 12.70
CA THR A 189 16.44 -7.20 11.92
C THR A 189 16.17 -7.07 10.43
N ARG A 190 15.06 -6.43 10.02
CA ARG A 190 14.78 -6.12 8.61
C ARG A 190 15.77 -5.11 8.03
N ILE A 191 16.42 -4.30 8.87
CA ILE A 191 17.50 -3.38 8.48
C ILE A 191 18.85 -4.13 8.51
N TRP A 192 18.96 -5.20 7.73
CA TRP A 192 20.19 -6.01 7.65
C TRP A 192 21.22 -5.43 6.67
N TYR A 193 20.97 -4.28 6.05
CA TYR A 193 21.94 -3.57 5.20
C TYR A 193 21.85 -2.05 5.42
N ALA A 194 23.00 -1.39 5.50
CA ALA A 194 23.14 -0.06 6.09
C ALA A 194 22.74 1.10 5.17
N ASN A 195 22.73 0.87 3.86
CA ASN A 195 22.77 1.94 2.86
C ASN A 195 21.56 2.03 1.94
N TYR A 196 20.37 1.56 2.35
CA TYR A 196 19.22 1.72 1.45
C TYR A 196 18.96 3.20 1.14
N PHE A 197 19.12 4.15 2.08
CA PHE A 197 18.89 5.59 1.81
C PHE A 197 19.75 6.64 2.55
N LYS A 198 20.73 6.27 3.40
CA LYS A 198 21.52 7.28 4.14
C LYS A 198 22.33 8.22 3.25
N GLN A 199 22.68 7.82 2.02
CA GLN A 199 23.39 8.68 1.07
C GLN A 199 22.46 9.61 0.27
N CYS A 200 21.16 9.30 0.12
CA CYS A 200 20.20 10.19 -0.53
C CYS A 200 19.84 11.41 0.35
N GLU A 201 19.99 11.30 1.68
CA GLU A 201 19.77 12.44 2.60
C GLU A 201 20.69 13.64 2.34
N ALA A 202 21.89 13.41 1.79
CA ALA A 202 22.82 14.49 1.45
C ALA A 202 22.42 15.21 0.14
N GLU A 203 21.76 14.53 -0.79
CA GLU A 203 21.33 15.09 -2.07
C GLU A 203 19.91 15.68 -2.04
N ILE A 204 19.01 15.17 -1.19
CA ILE A 204 17.66 15.74 -0.98
C ILE A 204 17.74 17.17 -0.38
N ASN A 205 18.76 17.44 0.45
CA ASN A 205 19.03 18.80 0.93
C ASN A 205 19.48 19.77 -0.17
N TYR A 206 19.87 19.28 -1.35
CA TYR A 206 20.32 20.10 -2.47
C TYR A 206 19.18 20.54 -3.41
N SER A 207 18.01 19.89 -3.38
CA SER A 207 16.85 20.25 -4.24
C SER A 207 15.84 21.21 -3.61
N ALA A 208 16.06 21.66 -2.37
CA ALA A 208 15.24 22.68 -1.70
C ALA A 208 15.28 24.06 -2.39
N ALA A 209 16.12 24.23 -3.42
CA ALA A 209 16.13 25.40 -4.27
C ALA A 209 15.41 25.11 -5.60
N LEU A 210 14.08 25.25 -5.66
CA LEU A 210 13.30 25.73 -6.83
C LEU A 210 11.80 25.38 -6.75
N ALA A 211 11.08 26.02 -5.84
CA ALA A 211 9.70 26.45 -6.09
C ALA A 211 9.36 27.57 -5.10
N LYS A 212 9.17 28.79 -5.60
CA LYS A 212 8.92 29.98 -4.77
C LYS A 212 7.46 30.12 -4.32
N SER A 213 6.56 29.28 -4.83
CA SER A 213 5.14 29.27 -4.47
C SER A 213 4.56 27.86 -4.57
N PRO A 214 3.64 27.48 -3.67
CA PRO A 214 2.93 26.22 -3.76
C PRO A 214 2.12 26.14 -5.06
N ASN A 215 2.14 24.98 -5.70
CA ASN A 215 1.37 24.72 -6.92
C ASN A 215 -0.09 24.45 -6.55
N LEU A 216 -1.01 25.35 -6.95
CA LEU A 216 -2.44 25.23 -6.65
C LEU A 216 -3.06 23.91 -7.11
N LYS A 217 -2.56 23.34 -8.22
CA LYS A 217 -2.98 22.02 -8.70
C LYS A 217 -2.65 20.93 -7.69
N ILE A 218 -1.45 20.97 -7.10
CA ILE A 218 -1.02 19.99 -6.11
C ILE A 218 -1.83 20.14 -4.83
N GLU A 219 -2.06 21.37 -4.37
CA GLU A 219 -2.92 21.61 -3.20
C GLU A 219 -4.33 21.07 -3.41
N TYR A 220 -4.92 21.28 -4.59
CA TYR A 220 -6.22 20.70 -4.93
C TYR A 220 -6.21 19.17 -4.92
N LEU A 221 -5.21 18.54 -5.54
CA LEU A 221 -5.08 17.08 -5.56
C LEU A 221 -4.96 16.51 -4.15
N MET A 222 -4.18 17.16 -3.27
CA MET A 222 -4.08 16.77 -1.86
C MET A 222 -5.43 16.83 -1.16
N LEU A 223 -6.16 17.94 -1.30
CA LEU A 223 -7.47 18.09 -0.67
C LEU A 223 -8.47 17.04 -1.21
N LYS A 224 -8.42 16.77 -2.52
CA LYS A 224 -9.24 15.75 -3.19
C LYS A 224 -8.94 14.33 -2.67
N PHE A 225 -7.68 14.02 -2.36
CA PHE A 225 -7.25 12.68 -1.97
C PHE A 225 -7.85 12.23 -0.62
N VAL A 226 -8.15 13.18 0.27
CA VAL A 226 -8.64 12.92 1.63
C VAL A 226 -10.13 13.23 1.85
N ILE A 227 -10.91 13.36 0.76
CA ILE A 227 -12.35 13.61 0.87
C ILE A 227 -13.03 12.46 1.63
N CYS A 228 -12.70 11.22 1.27
CA CYS A 228 -13.38 10.06 1.82
C CYS A 228 -12.60 9.37 2.94
N LYS A 229 -11.28 9.56 3.04
CA LYS A 229 -10.50 8.84 4.07
C LYS A 229 -9.23 9.59 4.43
N TRP A 230 -8.72 9.27 5.61
CA TRP A 230 -7.39 9.70 6.03
C TRP A 230 -6.35 8.97 5.18
N GLU A 231 -5.32 9.69 4.75
CA GLU A 231 -4.30 9.14 3.85
C GLU A 231 -2.90 9.59 4.25
N ALA A 232 -1.89 8.82 3.86
CA ALA A 232 -0.50 9.18 4.08
C ALA A 232 0.02 10.07 2.94
N LEU A 233 0.86 11.08 3.25
CA LEU A 233 1.46 11.94 2.23
C LEU A 233 2.38 11.15 1.28
N ILE A 234 3.00 10.08 1.77
CA ILE A 234 3.84 9.19 0.94
C ILE A 234 3.01 8.48 -0.13
N SER A 235 1.81 8.00 0.21
CA SER A 235 0.87 7.36 -0.73
C SER A 235 0.42 8.36 -1.80
N PHE A 236 0.10 9.59 -1.39
CA PHE A 236 -0.26 10.68 -2.29
C PHE A 236 0.87 11.05 -3.26
N ALA A 237 2.09 11.23 -2.75
CA ALA A 237 3.26 11.56 -3.58
C ALA A 237 3.47 10.51 -4.67
N HIS A 238 3.34 9.24 -4.30
CA HIS A 238 3.50 8.12 -5.22
C HIS A 238 2.36 8.05 -6.25
N SER A 239 1.09 8.20 -5.84
CA SER A 239 -0.06 8.09 -6.76
C SER A 239 -0.06 9.19 -7.81
N GLU A 240 0.31 10.42 -7.43
CA GLU A 240 0.34 11.58 -8.31
C GLU A 240 1.70 11.78 -9.01
N GLN A 241 2.68 10.89 -8.77
CA GLN A 241 4.03 10.96 -9.33
C GLN A 241 4.72 12.31 -9.05
N LEU A 242 4.52 12.85 -7.85
CA LEU A 242 5.07 14.14 -7.43
C LEU A 242 6.39 13.96 -6.69
N SER A 243 7.29 14.93 -6.83
CA SER A 243 8.51 14.95 -6.02
C SER A 243 8.19 15.25 -4.55
N GLN A 244 9.02 14.73 -3.65
CA GLN A 244 8.89 15.03 -2.22
C GLN A 244 8.91 16.54 -1.94
N ALA A 245 9.73 17.32 -2.66
CA ALA A 245 9.82 18.77 -2.49
C ALA A 245 8.50 19.49 -2.81
N GLU A 246 7.82 19.08 -3.89
CA GLU A 246 6.51 19.62 -4.27
C GLU A 246 5.44 19.30 -3.21
N VAL A 247 5.43 18.06 -2.72
CA VAL A 247 4.48 17.64 -1.67
C VAL A 247 4.76 18.37 -0.37
N VAL A 248 6.03 18.54 0.03
CA VAL A 248 6.41 19.31 1.22
C VAL A 248 5.90 20.74 1.14
N LEU A 249 6.09 21.43 0.02
CA LEU A 249 5.66 22.82 -0.14
C LEU A 249 4.13 22.97 -0.13
N ALA A 250 3.41 22.10 -0.82
CA ALA A 250 1.95 22.12 -0.85
C ALA A 250 1.36 21.74 0.51
N ALA A 251 1.87 20.67 1.14
CA ALA A 251 1.44 20.24 2.46
C ALA A 251 1.68 21.33 3.51
N ASP A 252 2.88 21.89 3.58
CA ASP A 252 3.24 22.96 4.53
C ASP A 252 2.28 24.14 4.39
N SER A 253 2.03 24.57 3.15
CA SER A 253 1.06 25.63 2.83
C SER A 253 -0.37 25.31 3.31
N LEU A 254 -0.88 24.08 3.08
CA LEU A 254 -2.20 23.64 3.56
C LEU A 254 -2.26 23.53 5.09
N PHE A 255 -1.24 22.98 5.74
CA PHE A 255 -1.13 22.87 7.21
C PHE A 255 -1.11 24.25 7.87
N GLN A 256 -0.29 25.18 7.37
CA GLN A 256 -0.17 26.53 7.93
C GLN A 256 -1.46 27.35 7.78
N ARG A 257 -2.22 27.13 6.70
CA ARG A 257 -3.54 27.74 6.55
C ARG A 257 -4.61 27.07 7.42
N GLY A 258 -4.35 25.89 7.97
CA GLY A 258 -5.35 25.10 8.67
C GLY A 258 -6.36 24.43 7.74
N ASP A 259 -6.03 24.25 6.46
CA ASP A 259 -6.85 23.50 5.51
C ASP A 259 -6.82 22.00 5.82
N ILE A 260 -5.68 21.49 6.29
CA ILE A 260 -5.50 20.08 6.70
C ILE A 260 -4.88 19.97 8.09
N LYS A 261 -5.09 18.82 8.71
CA LYS A 261 -4.47 18.39 9.97
C LYS A 261 -3.98 16.95 9.84
N ALA A 262 -3.13 16.52 10.76
CA ALA A 262 -2.59 15.16 10.82
C ALA A 262 -3.05 14.43 12.07
N MET A 263 -3.20 13.12 11.94
CA MET A 263 -3.08 12.17 13.04
C MET A 263 -1.68 11.59 12.99
N VAL A 264 -0.98 11.66 14.11
CA VAL A 264 0.36 11.11 14.27
C VAL A 264 0.27 9.88 15.14
N PHE A 265 0.79 8.77 14.61
CA PHE A 265 0.75 7.47 15.24
C PHE A 265 2.13 7.19 15.84
N THR A 266 2.18 6.55 17.01
CA THR A 266 3.47 6.09 17.55
C THR A 266 4.08 4.96 16.73
N ASP A 267 3.22 4.17 16.10
CA ASP A 267 3.52 3.08 15.17
C ASP A 267 2.26 2.77 14.34
N GLU A 268 2.34 1.83 13.40
CA GLU A 268 1.22 1.48 12.50
C GLU A 268 0.00 0.86 13.21
N TYR A 269 0.08 0.59 14.51
CA TYR A 269 -0.95 -0.07 15.31
C TYR A 269 -1.50 0.78 16.45
N ASP A 270 -1.11 2.05 16.51
CA ASP A 270 -1.63 3.01 17.48
C ASP A 270 -3.13 3.25 17.24
N THR A 271 -3.95 2.75 18.16
CA THR A 271 -5.41 2.91 18.13
C THR A 271 -5.87 4.27 18.67
N GLU A 272 -4.98 5.02 19.33
CA GLU A 272 -5.26 6.32 19.94
C GLU A 272 -4.25 7.38 19.44
N PRO A 273 -4.18 7.61 18.12
CA PRO A 273 -3.21 8.52 17.56
C PRO A 273 -3.39 9.94 18.08
N ALA A 274 -2.29 10.68 18.19
CA ALA A 274 -2.33 12.11 18.46
C ALA A 274 -3.03 12.82 17.30
N SER A 275 -4.27 13.25 17.49
CA SER A 275 -5.07 13.94 16.49
C SER A 275 -4.79 15.44 16.47
N ASP A 276 -5.32 16.09 15.44
CA ASP A 276 -5.28 17.55 15.26
C ASP A 276 -3.88 18.19 15.18
N VAL A 277 -2.87 17.42 14.79
CA VAL A 277 -1.49 17.89 14.71
C VAL A 277 -1.26 18.72 13.45
N VAL A 278 -0.62 19.88 13.60
CA VAL A 278 -0.09 20.67 12.48
C VAL A 278 1.36 20.27 12.25
N LEU A 279 1.63 19.53 11.18
CA LEU A 279 3.00 19.12 10.85
C LEU A 279 3.81 20.33 10.39
N THR A 280 5.01 20.47 10.94
CA THR A 280 6.01 21.42 10.42
C THR A 280 6.61 20.87 9.13
N ARG A 281 7.32 21.71 8.37
CA ARG A 281 8.07 21.26 7.18
C ARG A 281 8.98 20.06 7.44
N ALA A 282 9.68 20.05 8.58
CA ALA A 282 10.52 18.92 8.98
C ALA A 282 9.68 17.66 9.27
N GLY A 283 8.55 17.78 9.97
CA GLY A 283 7.65 16.66 10.22
C GLY A 283 7.03 16.09 8.94
N ILE A 284 6.72 16.93 7.95
CA ILE A 284 6.25 16.49 6.64
C ILE A 284 7.34 15.70 5.91
N GLN A 285 8.59 16.19 5.93
CA GLN A 285 9.74 15.49 5.35
C GLN A 285 9.95 14.13 6.03
N ASP A 286 9.96 14.09 7.37
CA ASP A 286 10.10 12.85 8.13
C ASP A 286 9.00 11.85 7.79
N HIS A 287 7.76 12.31 7.58
CA HIS A 287 6.67 11.43 7.15
C HIS A 287 6.89 10.88 5.74
N LEU A 288 7.31 11.71 4.78
CA LEU A 288 7.55 11.29 3.40
C LEU A 288 8.71 10.30 3.25
N ILE A 289 9.66 10.28 4.19
CA ILE A 289 10.76 9.30 4.24
C ILE A 289 10.49 8.14 5.22
N GLY A 290 9.27 8.04 5.75
CA GLY A 290 8.82 6.94 6.61
C GLY A 290 9.36 6.98 8.05
N ARG A 291 9.92 8.11 8.51
CA ARG A 291 10.35 8.29 9.92
C ARG A 291 9.21 8.67 10.85
N LEU A 292 8.15 9.24 10.30
CA LEU A 292 6.94 9.60 11.03
C LEU A 292 5.76 8.85 10.42
N VAL A 293 5.04 8.08 11.24
CA VAL A 293 3.78 7.47 10.81
C VAL A 293 2.68 8.48 11.05
N ALA A 294 2.07 8.96 9.98
CA ALA A 294 1.02 9.96 10.04
C ALA A 294 0.01 9.77 8.90
N SER A 295 -1.22 10.21 9.13
CA SER A 295 -2.23 10.38 8.09
C SER A 295 -2.78 11.78 8.17
N TYR A 296 -3.06 12.41 7.03
CA TYR A 296 -3.68 13.73 7.00
C TYR A 296 -5.16 13.65 6.63
N TYR A 297 -5.89 14.67 7.03
CA TYR A 297 -7.33 14.84 6.77
C TYR A 297 -7.66 16.33 6.67
N LEU A 298 -8.77 16.67 6.02
CA LEU A 298 -9.26 18.03 5.90
C LEU A 298 -9.69 18.58 7.26
N THR A 299 -9.69 19.89 7.38
CA THR A 299 -10.51 20.56 8.40
C THR A 299 -11.81 21.03 7.75
N PRO A 300 -12.79 21.56 8.51
CA PRO A 300 -13.92 22.26 7.92
C PRO A 300 -13.52 23.39 6.96
N GLN A 301 -12.40 24.06 7.22
CA GLN A 301 -11.88 25.07 6.31
C GLN A 301 -11.35 24.46 5.01
N GLY A 302 -10.56 23.38 5.08
CA GLY A 302 -10.05 22.71 3.87
C GLY A 302 -11.16 22.07 3.05
N GLY A 303 -12.18 21.52 3.72
CA GLY A 303 -13.40 21.03 3.11
C GLY A 303 -14.13 22.13 2.33
N ALA A 304 -14.38 23.28 2.96
CA ALA A 304 -15.00 24.43 2.29
C ALA A 304 -14.15 24.94 1.11
N ARG A 305 -12.83 24.95 1.25
CA ARG A 305 -11.92 25.33 0.17
C ARG A 305 -11.96 24.35 -0.99
N TRP A 306 -11.99 23.05 -0.71
CA TRP A 306 -12.16 22.02 -1.73
C TRP A 306 -13.50 22.20 -2.46
N GLU A 307 -14.61 22.40 -1.73
CA GLU A 307 -15.93 22.63 -2.34
C GLU A 307 -15.93 23.86 -3.27
N ALA A 308 -15.25 24.93 -2.88
CA ALA A 308 -15.15 26.15 -3.68
C ALA A 308 -14.39 25.94 -5.00
N MET A 309 -13.47 24.98 -5.07
CA MET A 309 -12.71 24.64 -6.27
C MET A 309 -13.41 23.56 -7.11
N ALA A 310 -13.98 22.56 -6.44
CA ALA A 310 -14.50 21.34 -7.06
C ALA A 310 -15.97 21.46 -7.47
N HIS A 311 -16.70 22.44 -6.93
CA HIS A 311 -18.13 22.64 -7.17
C HIS A 311 -18.95 21.34 -7.10
N PRO A 312 -18.93 20.61 -5.97
CA PRO A 312 -19.60 19.33 -5.86
C PRO A 312 -21.11 19.46 -5.98
N ASP A 313 -21.70 18.53 -6.74
CA ASP A 313 -23.12 18.22 -6.74
C ASP A 313 -23.42 17.19 -5.65
N TRP A 314 -23.69 17.70 -4.44
CA TRP A 314 -24.04 16.85 -3.29
C TRP A 314 -25.30 16.01 -3.52
N ASN A 315 -26.13 16.30 -4.52
CA ASN A 315 -27.27 15.43 -4.87
C ASN A 315 -26.85 14.13 -5.56
N LYS A 316 -25.60 14.02 -6.02
CA LYS A 316 -25.03 12.79 -6.58
C LYS A 316 -24.12 12.06 -5.59
N PHE A 317 -23.85 12.67 -4.43
CA PHE A 317 -22.95 12.10 -3.44
C PHE A 317 -23.56 10.85 -2.80
N PHE A 318 -22.80 9.75 -2.85
CA PHE A 318 -23.12 8.52 -2.15
C PHE A 318 -21.87 7.91 -1.53
N ILE A 319 -22.06 7.14 -0.45
CA ILE A 319 -21.03 6.35 0.23
C ILE A 319 -21.50 4.91 0.21
N MET A 320 -20.58 3.99 -0.01
CA MET A 320 -20.86 2.57 -0.06
C MET A 320 -19.83 1.82 0.77
N ASN A 321 -20.29 1.07 1.77
CA ASN A 321 -19.46 0.34 2.70
C ASN A 321 -19.83 -1.15 2.69
N PHE A 322 -19.09 -1.94 1.92
CA PHE A 322 -19.28 -3.39 1.85
C PHE A 322 -18.50 -4.17 2.91
N ARG A 323 -17.55 -3.54 3.60
CA ARG A 323 -16.53 -4.26 4.40
C ARG A 323 -16.27 -3.68 5.79
N GLY A 324 -17.13 -2.78 6.27
CA GLY A 324 -17.01 -2.19 7.60
C GLY A 324 -15.72 -1.38 7.82
N SER A 325 -15.00 -1.01 6.75
CA SER A 325 -13.68 -0.38 6.82
C SER A 325 -13.73 1.15 6.86
N PHE A 326 -14.93 1.72 6.91
CA PHE A 326 -15.18 3.15 7.07
C PHE A 326 -15.59 3.43 8.52
N PRO A 327 -15.36 4.63 9.09
CA PRO A 327 -15.73 4.96 10.48
C PRO A 327 -17.20 4.71 10.87
N TYR A 328 -18.07 4.42 9.90
CA TYR A 328 -19.40 3.88 10.13
C TYR A 328 -19.34 2.36 10.09
N TYR A 329 -19.40 1.73 11.27
CA TYR A 329 -19.39 0.27 11.48
C TYR A 329 -20.57 -0.50 10.86
N GLU A 330 -21.36 0.14 9.99
CA GLU A 330 -22.57 -0.42 9.43
C GLU A 330 -22.39 -0.65 7.93
N HIS A 331 -22.64 -1.88 7.49
CA HIS A 331 -22.65 -2.25 6.08
C HIS A 331 -23.84 -1.59 5.38
N GLY A 332 -23.62 -0.97 4.22
CA GLY A 332 -24.71 -0.40 3.44
C GLY A 332 -24.32 0.76 2.53
N ILE A 333 -25.36 1.44 2.05
CA ILE A 333 -25.26 2.55 1.09
C ILE A 333 -25.90 3.79 1.71
N LEU A 334 -25.18 4.91 1.69
CA LEU A 334 -25.69 6.23 2.08
C LEU A 334 -25.73 7.15 0.86
N SER A 335 -26.75 8.00 0.75
CA SER A 335 -26.88 8.99 -0.31
C SER A 335 -27.80 10.13 0.11
N THR A 336 -27.68 11.29 -0.53
CA THR A 336 -28.66 12.37 -0.38
C THR A 336 -29.98 12.08 -1.08
N GLN A 337 -29.96 11.19 -2.07
CA GLN A 337 -31.11 10.82 -2.90
C GLN A 337 -31.39 9.34 -2.75
N ARG A 338 -32.63 9.01 -2.34
CA ARG A 338 -33.08 7.62 -2.19
C ARG A 338 -33.07 6.90 -3.54
N GLU A 339 -33.42 7.62 -4.60
CA GLU A 339 -33.53 7.13 -5.96
C GLU A 339 -32.17 6.63 -6.49
N ILE A 340 -31.06 7.27 -6.10
CA ILE A 340 -29.71 6.80 -6.44
C ILE A 340 -29.44 5.44 -5.78
N ILE A 341 -29.81 5.27 -4.52
CA ILE A 341 -29.62 4.01 -3.80
C ILE A 341 -30.49 2.90 -4.41
N GLU A 342 -31.77 3.19 -4.67
CA GLU A 342 -32.69 2.23 -5.32
C GLU A 342 -32.17 1.81 -6.70
N GLN A 343 -31.64 2.75 -7.48
CA GLN A 343 -31.04 2.46 -8.77
C GLN A 343 -29.75 1.64 -8.65
N LEU A 344 -28.87 1.97 -7.69
CA LEU A 344 -27.66 1.19 -7.40
C LEU A 344 -28.00 -0.26 -7.01
N LEU A 345 -28.98 -0.45 -6.12
CA LEU A 345 -29.44 -1.79 -5.74
C LEU A 345 -30.02 -2.54 -6.94
N SER A 346 -30.77 -1.87 -7.83
CA SER A 346 -31.32 -2.54 -9.02
C SER A 346 -30.27 -2.99 -10.04
N LEU A 347 -29.06 -2.41 -9.99
CA LEU A 347 -27.97 -2.64 -10.96
C LEU A 347 -26.73 -3.29 -10.34
N ASP A 348 -26.76 -3.62 -9.04
CA ASP A 348 -25.60 -4.09 -8.30
C ASP A 348 -25.00 -5.39 -8.86
N TYR A 349 -25.84 -6.25 -9.45
CA TYR A 349 -25.42 -7.47 -10.13
C TYR A 349 -24.47 -7.22 -11.33
N LEU A 350 -24.46 -5.99 -11.88
CA LEU A 350 -23.56 -5.58 -12.96
C LEU A 350 -22.41 -4.69 -12.48
N ILE A 351 -22.48 -4.13 -11.28
CA ILE A 351 -21.52 -3.12 -10.80
C ILE A 351 -20.59 -3.69 -9.72
N PHE A 352 -21.07 -4.61 -8.88
CA PHE A 352 -20.37 -5.05 -7.68
C PHE A 352 -20.13 -6.57 -7.65
N LYS A 353 -19.04 -6.95 -6.96
CA LYS A 353 -18.70 -8.36 -6.65
C LYS A 353 -19.64 -9.00 -5.63
N GLU A 354 -20.46 -8.19 -4.98
CA GLU A 354 -21.44 -8.59 -3.98
C GLU A 354 -22.78 -8.01 -4.41
N ARG A 355 -23.81 -8.85 -4.38
CA ARG A 355 -25.19 -8.47 -4.72
C ARG A 355 -26.02 -8.48 -3.46
N HIS A 356 -26.84 -7.47 -3.26
CA HIS A 356 -27.81 -7.45 -2.17
C HIS A 356 -28.85 -8.57 -2.34
N ILE A 357 -29.36 -9.08 -1.22
CA ILE A 357 -30.47 -10.03 -1.20
C ILE A 357 -31.78 -9.22 -1.16
N PRO A 358 -32.61 -9.26 -2.22
CA PRO A 358 -33.82 -8.45 -2.27
C PRO A 358 -34.77 -8.77 -1.11
N GLY A 359 -35.34 -7.74 -0.49
CA GLY A 359 -36.24 -7.86 0.67
C GLY A 359 -35.53 -7.81 2.03
N THR A 360 -34.20 -7.72 2.05
CA THR A 360 -33.41 -7.52 3.28
C THR A 360 -33.06 -6.05 3.53
N GLU A 361 -33.57 -5.13 2.72
CA GLU A 361 -33.28 -3.71 2.81
C GLU A 361 -33.96 -3.10 4.04
N ASN A 362 -33.14 -2.60 4.97
CA ASN A 362 -33.60 -1.80 6.09
C ASN A 362 -33.21 -0.34 5.87
N TRP A 363 -34.24 0.49 5.66
CA TRP A 363 -34.10 1.89 5.28
C TRP A 363 -34.21 2.82 6.47
N ASN A 364 -33.25 3.74 6.57
CA ASN A 364 -33.21 4.80 7.57
C ASN A 364 -33.10 6.16 6.90
N VAL A 365 -33.74 7.16 7.49
CA VAL A 365 -33.62 8.57 7.10
C VAL A 365 -32.77 9.28 8.14
N LEU A 366 -31.71 9.95 7.70
CA LEU A 366 -30.75 10.67 8.54
C LEU A 366 -31.00 12.18 8.41
N GLU A 367 -31.45 12.83 9.48
CA GLU A 367 -31.78 14.27 9.49
C GLU A 367 -31.34 14.93 10.82
N PRO A 368 -30.25 15.73 10.81
CA PRO A 368 -29.35 15.97 9.68
C PRO A 368 -28.44 14.76 9.38
N TRP A 369 -27.85 14.71 8.18
CA TRP A 369 -26.87 13.70 7.80
C TRP A 369 -25.45 14.26 7.79
N GLU A 370 -24.57 13.69 8.61
CA GLU A 370 -23.12 13.94 8.57
C GLU A 370 -22.47 13.15 7.42
N ALA A 371 -22.56 13.71 6.21
CA ALA A 371 -22.07 13.09 4.99
C ALA A 371 -20.55 12.89 4.99
N THR A 372 -19.82 13.84 5.57
CA THR A 372 -18.38 13.70 5.86
C THR A 372 -18.11 14.28 7.25
N TYR A 373 -16.91 14.09 7.81
CA TYR A 373 -16.56 14.66 9.11
C TYR A 373 -16.56 16.20 9.13
N TRP A 374 -16.70 16.87 7.99
CA TRP A 374 -16.81 18.33 7.90
C TRP A 374 -18.09 18.85 7.21
N LYS A 375 -18.88 17.98 6.58
CA LYS A 375 -20.08 18.36 5.82
C LYS A 375 -21.32 17.72 6.41
N THR A 376 -22.22 18.56 6.88
CA THR A 376 -23.57 18.18 7.27
C THR A 376 -24.55 18.56 6.15
N LEU A 377 -25.32 17.60 5.68
CA LEU A 377 -26.39 17.77 4.72
C LEU A 377 -27.74 17.72 5.45
N PRO A 378 -28.77 18.44 4.98
CA PRO A 378 -30.05 18.51 5.68
C PRO A 378 -30.73 17.15 5.85
N ARG A 379 -30.49 16.24 4.91
CA ARG A 379 -31.09 14.90 4.84
C ARG A 379 -30.14 13.94 4.13
N GLY A 380 -30.15 12.69 4.56
CA GLY A 380 -29.57 11.54 3.88
C GLY A 380 -30.46 10.32 4.03
N TYR A 381 -30.27 9.35 3.15
CA TYR A 381 -30.89 8.03 3.21
C TYR A 381 -29.78 7.01 3.41
N TYR A 382 -30.02 6.08 4.32
CA TYR A 382 -29.14 4.94 4.57
C TYR A 382 -29.94 3.66 4.35
N VAL A 383 -29.36 2.70 3.65
CA VAL A 383 -29.89 1.34 3.55
C VAL A 383 -28.82 0.35 4.00
N SER A 384 -29.18 -0.52 4.94
CA SER A 384 -28.43 -1.75 5.22
C SER A 384 -29.14 -2.91 4.56
N CYS A 385 -28.40 -3.85 3.97
CA CYS A 385 -28.96 -5.09 3.42
C CYS A 385 -27.97 -6.24 3.59
N GLU A 386 -28.46 -7.47 3.48
CA GLU A 386 -27.61 -8.65 3.38
C GLU A 386 -27.03 -8.74 1.97
N PHE A 387 -25.78 -9.18 1.86
CA PHE A 387 -25.08 -9.35 0.59
C PHE A 387 -24.66 -10.81 0.39
N GLN A 388 -24.69 -11.26 -0.85
CA GLN A 388 -24.13 -12.53 -1.29
C GLN A 388 -23.09 -12.31 -2.39
N HIS A 389 -22.19 -13.26 -2.59
CA HIS A 389 -21.22 -13.18 -3.68
C HIS A 389 -21.94 -13.16 -5.04
N ASN A 390 -21.48 -12.29 -5.93
CA ASN A 390 -22.04 -12.13 -7.27
C ASN A 390 -21.16 -12.87 -8.30
N ASP A 391 -21.39 -14.16 -8.47
CA ASP A 391 -20.69 -14.99 -9.46
C ASP A 391 -20.88 -14.50 -10.91
N SER A 392 -21.97 -13.77 -11.16
CA SER A 392 -22.33 -13.24 -12.48
C SER A 392 -21.68 -11.89 -12.82
N TYR A 393 -21.01 -11.23 -11.87
CA TYR A 393 -20.43 -9.89 -12.11
C TYR A 393 -19.47 -9.86 -13.32
N LEU A 394 -18.78 -10.97 -13.61
CA LEU A 394 -17.84 -11.08 -14.73
C LEU A 394 -18.40 -11.83 -15.94
N ASP A 395 -19.71 -12.12 -15.97
CA ASP A 395 -20.31 -12.88 -17.07
C ASP A 395 -20.17 -12.16 -18.41
N TYR A 396 -20.18 -10.83 -18.42
CA TYR A 396 -19.96 -10.02 -19.62
C TYR A 396 -18.55 -10.18 -20.22
N GLN A 397 -17.57 -10.68 -19.44
CA GLN A 397 -16.21 -10.94 -19.92
C GLN A 397 -16.00 -12.38 -20.41
N LYS A 398 -16.95 -13.29 -20.15
CA LYS A 398 -16.82 -14.69 -20.54
C LYS A 398 -16.91 -14.84 -22.06
N GLU A 399 -16.13 -15.76 -22.61
CA GLU A 399 -16.21 -16.10 -24.03
C GLU A 399 -17.64 -16.60 -24.35
N GLY A 400 -18.29 -15.94 -25.32
CA GLY A 400 -19.68 -16.22 -25.67
C GLY A 400 -20.74 -15.44 -24.88
N ALA A 401 -20.36 -14.42 -24.09
CA ALA A 401 -21.32 -13.48 -23.52
C ALA A 401 -22.23 -12.88 -24.62
N SER A 402 -23.51 -12.73 -24.32
CA SER A 402 -24.45 -12.18 -25.31
C SER A 402 -24.15 -10.70 -25.56
N PRO A 403 -24.28 -10.19 -26.80
CA PRO A 403 -24.09 -8.76 -27.09
C PRO A 403 -24.98 -7.85 -26.23
N GLU A 404 -26.19 -8.30 -25.90
CA GLU A 404 -27.12 -7.53 -25.05
C GLU A 404 -26.59 -7.34 -23.63
N LEU A 405 -25.99 -8.39 -23.04
CA LEU A 405 -25.39 -8.31 -21.70
C LEU A 405 -24.17 -7.38 -21.68
N VAL A 406 -23.36 -7.41 -22.75
CA VAL A 406 -22.21 -6.51 -22.90
C VAL A 406 -22.67 -5.06 -23.01
N GLU A 407 -23.68 -4.80 -23.85
CA GLU A 407 -24.25 -3.46 -24.02
C GLU A 407 -24.90 -2.94 -22.73
N GLU A 408 -25.67 -3.78 -22.03
CA GLU A 408 -26.29 -3.44 -20.74
C GLU A 408 -25.22 -3.07 -19.70
N HIS A 409 -24.17 -3.89 -19.57
CA HIS A 409 -23.05 -3.60 -18.67
C HIS A 409 -22.35 -2.29 -19.04
N GLU A 410 -22.09 -2.02 -20.32
CA GLU A 410 -21.49 -0.75 -20.77
C GLU A 410 -22.35 0.46 -20.39
N GLN A 411 -23.66 0.40 -20.61
CA GLN A 411 -24.59 1.48 -20.24
C GLN A 411 -24.62 1.70 -18.72
N VAL A 412 -24.67 0.61 -17.94
CA VAL A 412 -24.67 0.66 -16.47
C VAL A 412 -23.36 1.23 -15.93
N MET A 413 -22.21 0.82 -16.48
CA MET A 413 -20.93 1.38 -16.10
C MET A 413 -20.79 2.85 -16.48
N GLN A 414 -21.28 3.27 -17.65
CA GLN A 414 -21.32 4.69 -18.01
C GLN A 414 -22.15 5.52 -17.03
N TRP A 415 -23.32 5.02 -16.64
CA TRP A 415 -24.15 5.66 -15.61
C TRP A 415 -23.43 5.72 -14.26
N TYR A 416 -22.83 4.61 -13.81
CA TYR A 416 -22.12 4.53 -12.54
C TYR A 416 -20.89 5.46 -12.51
N GLU A 417 -20.10 5.53 -13.58
CA GLU A 417 -19.01 6.49 -13.73
C GLU A 417 -19.52 7.94 -13.72
N SER A 418 -20.69 8.21 -14.29
CA SER A 418 -21.31 9.54 -14.26
C SER A 418 -21.73 9.96 -12.86
N LEU A 419 -22.20 9.02 -12.03
CA LEU A 419 -22.51 9.26 -10.62
C LEU A 419 -21.25 9.53 -9.80
N LYS A 420 -20.17 8.79 -10.04
CA LYS A 420 -18.87 9.02 -9.38
C LYS A 420 -18.29 10.41 -9.70
N LYS A 421 -18.68 11.02 -10.82
CA LYS A 421 -18.38 12.42 -11.19
C LYS A 421 -19.36 13.40 -10.55
N TRP A 422 -19.48 13.36 -9.23
CA TRP A 422 -20.31 14.28 -8.45
C TRP A 422 -19.62 15.61 -8.14
N TYR A 423 -18.45 15.89 -8.73
CA TYR A 423 -17.75 17.17 -8.64
C TYR A 423 -16.97 17.41 -9.95
N THR A 424 -16.55 18.66 -10.14
CA THR A 424 -15.79 19.11 -11.31
C THR A 424 -14.33 19.31 -10.93
N ASP A 425 -13.40 18.73 -11.69
CA ASP A 425 -11.99 19.07 -11.51
C ASP A 425 -11.74 20.50 -12.05
N PRO A 426 -11.17 21.42 -11.25
CA PRO A 426 -10.86 22.77 -11.68
C PRO A 426 -9.76 22.78 -12.76
N SER A 427 -9.83 23.78 -13.65
CA SER A 427 -8.74 24.06 -14.59
C SER A 427 -7.62 24.80 -13.86
N PHE A 428 -6.38 24.34 -14.06
CA PHE A 428 -5.18 25.04 -13.62
C PHE A 428 -4.42 25.46 -14.87
N ASP A 429 -4.40 26.76 -15.14
CA ASP A 429 -3.71 27.37 -16.29
C ASP A 429 -2.18 27.44 -16.09
#